data_AF-A0A3S4KHF2-F1
#
_entry.id   AF-A0A3S4KHF2-F1
#
_cell.length_a   1.000
_cell.length_b   1.000
_cell.length_c   1.000
_cell.angle_alpha   90.00
_cell.angle_beta   90.00
_cell.angle_gamma   90.00
#
_symmetry.space_group_name_H-M   'P 1'
#
loop_
_entity.id
_entity.type
_entity.pdbx_description
1 polymer ?
#
loop_
_entity_poly.entity_id
_entity_poly.type
_entity_poly.pdbx_seq_one_letter_code
_entity_poly.pdbx_strand_id
1 'polypeptide(L)'
;MQFSKMHGLGNDFMVVDAVTQNVFFLAGADSPPGGSPPWRRFDQLLVVEPPYDPDLDFHYRIFNADGSEVSQCGNGARCFARFVRLKGLTNKRDIRVSTANGRMVLSVTEDDLVRVNMGEPNFEPSQVPFRANKAEKTYINACRRADSIVRRGVHGKSALRHPG
;
A
#
# COMPACT_ATOMS: atom_id res chain seq x y z
N MET A 1 -18.09 -13.63 7.39
CA MET A 1 -16.77 -12.98 7.28
C MET A 1 -16.80 -11.66 8.04
N GLN A 2 -16.00 -11.52 9.08
CA GLN A 2 -15.83 -10.26 9.78
C GLN A 2 -14.78 -9.42 9.06
N PHE A 3 -15.02 -8.11 8.98
CA PHE A 3 -14.10 -7.14 8.40
C PHE A 3 -14.12 -5.85 9.20
N SER A 4 -13.13 -4.99 8.99
CA SER A 4 -13.11 -3.62 9.52
C SER A 4 -12.99 -2.63 8.36
N LYS A 5 -13.67 -1.49 8.46
CA LYS A 5 -13.49 -0.39 7.51
C LYS A 5 -12.48 0.59 8.10
N MET A 6 -11.43 0.89 7.34
CA MET A 6 -10.36 1.81 7.74
C MET A 6 -10.11 2.79 6.60
N HIS A 7 -9.51 3.94 6.90
CA HIS A 7 -9.08 4.87 5.86
C HIS A 7 -7.66 5.36 6.15
N GLY A 8 -6.93 5.69 5.08
CA GLY A 8 -5.58 6.24 5.16
C GLY A 8 -5.41 7.37 4.15
N LEU A 9 -5.36 8.62 4.64
CA LEU A 9 -5.21 9.83 3.82
C LEU A 9 -6.18 9.90 2.63
N GLY A 10 -7.43 9.49 2.83
CA GLY A 10 -8.49 9.55 1.81
C GLY A 10 -8.70 8.28 1.00
N ASN A 11 -7.86 7.24 1.18
CA ASN A 11 -8.13 5.91 0.62
C ASN A 11 -8.89 5.04 1.62
N ASP A 12 -10.03 4.51 1.21
CA ASP A 12 -10.87 3.59 2.00
C ASP A 12 -10.42 2.13 1.81
N PHE A 13 -10.18 1.45 2.93
CA PHE A 13 -9.81 0.05 2.99
C PHE A 13 -10.89 -0.77 3.68
N MET A 14 -11.26 -1.89 3.05
CA MET A 14 -11.88 -3.01 3.76
C MET A 14 -10.76 -3.93 4.23
N VAL A 15 -10.63 -4.15 5.54
CA VAL A 15 -9.56 -4.96 6.12
C VAL A 15 -10.14 -6.27 6.66
N VAL A 16 -9.57 -7.39 6.24
CA VAL A 16 -10.02 -8.74 6.63
C VAL A 16 -8.87 -9.47 7.33
N ASP A 17 -9.18 -10.03 8.49
CA ASP A 17 -8.31 -10.95 9.20
C ASP A 17 -8.52 -12.38 8.67
N ALA A 18 -7.57 -12.89 7.89
CA ALA A 18 -7.51 -14.27 7.43
C ALA A 18 -6.46 -15.11 8.22
N VAL A 19 -5.97 -14.59 9.36
CA VAL A 19 -5.15 -15.33 10.32
C VAL A 19 -6.05 -16.14 11.25
N THR A 20 -7.10 -15.51 11.78
CA THR A 20 -8.04 -16.15 12.71
C THR A 20 -9.28 -16.72 12.03
N GLN A 21 -9.61 -16.23 10.82
CA GLN A 21 -10.75 -16.67 10.05
C GLN A 21 -10.29 -17.48 8.84
N ASN A 22 -10.94 -18.60 8.58
CA ASN A 22 -10.71 -19.38 7.36
C ASN A 22 -11.44 -18.72 6.17
N VAL A 23 -10.75 -17.78 5.51
CA VAL A 23 -11.27 -17.03 4.36
C VAL A 23 -10.24 -17.08 3.24
N PHE A 24 -10.68 -17.45 2.04
CA PHE A 24 -9.84 -17.49 0.84
C PHE A 24 -10.29 -16.42 -0.15
N PHE A 25 -9.34 -15.63 -0.65
CA PHE A 25 -9.55 -14.65 -1.71
C PHE A 25 -8.76 -15.07 -2.94
N LEU A 26 -9.47 -15.27 -4.05
CA LEU A 26 -8.87 -15.57 -5.35
C LEU A 26 -8.73 -14.26 -6.14
N ALA A 27 -7.54 -14.00 -6.69
CA ALA A 27 -7.33 -12.84 -7.55
C ALA A 27 -8.35 -12.85 -8.70
N GLY A 28 -9.07 -11.74 -8.87
CA GLY A 28 -10.14 -11.60 -9.88
C GLY A 28 -11.51 -12.21 -9.54
N ALA A 29 -11.69 -12.91 -8.42
CA ALA A 29 -12.96 -13.57 -8.09
C ALA A 29 -13.93 -12.71 -7.26
N ASP A 30 -13.43 -11.67 -6.58
CA ASP A 30 -14.19 -10.92 -5.56
C ASP A 30 -14.38 -9.43 -5.91
N SER A 31 -14.52 -9.09 -7.19
CA SER A 31 -15.01 -7.76 -7.56
C SER A 31 -16.45 -7.62 -7.06
N PRO A 32 -16.80 -6.61 -6.24
CA PRO A 32 -18.18 -6.39 -5.85
C PRO A 32 -19.03 -6.20 -7.14
N PRO A 33 -20.04 -7.03 -7.40
CA PRO A 33 -20.92 -6.81 -8.55
C PRO A 33 -21.57 -5.43 -8.41
N GLY A 34 -21.74 -4.75 -9.55
CA GLY A 34 -22.44 -3.47 -9.62
C GLY A 34 -23.82 -3.61 -8.97
N GLY A 35 -24.05 -2.90 -7.86
CA GLY A 35 -25.20 -3.11 -6.98
C GLY A 35 -24.85 -3.49 -5.54
N SER A 36 -23.57 -3.60 -5.20
CA SER A 36 -23.14 -3.88 -3.83
C SER A 36 -23.62 -2.81 -2.83
N PRO A 37 -24.05 -3.21 -1.62
CA PRO A 37 -24.53 -2.27 -0.61
C PRO A 37 -23.50 -1.17 -0.28
N PRO A 38 -23.93 0.02 0.18
CA PRO A 38 -23.02 1.15 0.46
C PRO A 38 -21.87 0.81 1.42
N TRP A 39 -22.11 -0.11 2.36
CA TRP A 39 -21.12 -0.58 3.33
C TRP A 39 -19.99 -1.43 2.71
N ARG A 40 -20.16 -1.88 1.46
CA ARG A 40 -19.17 -2.65 0.68
C ARG A 40 -18.39 -1.77 -0.31
N ARG A 41 -18.58 -0.45 -0.29
CA ARG A 41 -17.77 0.50 -1.08
C ARG A 41 -16.44 0.75 -0.35
N PHE A 42 -15.36 0.27 -0.92
CA PHE A 42 -13.97 0.51 -0.53
C PHE A 42 -13.15 0.74 -1.81
N ASP A 43 -12.04 1.46 -1.69
CA ASP A 43 -11.12 1.62 -2.82
C ASP A 43 -10.27 0.36 -2.97
N GLN A 44 -9.84 -0.20 -1.84
CA GLN A 44 -8.97 -1.37 -1.77
C GLN A 44 -9.38 -2.35 -0.66
N LEU A 45 -9.26 -3.65 -0.93
CA LEU A 45 -9.38 -4.73 0.05
C LEU A 45 -7.98 -5.09 0.56
N LEU A 46 -7.79 -5.08 1.87
CA LEU A 46 -6.56 -5.49 2.53
C LEU A 46 -6.81 -6.80 3.29
N VAL A 47 -6.07 -7.84 2.94
CA VAL A 47 -6.17 -9.15 3.57
C VAL A 47 -4.92 -9.40 4.41
N VAL A 48 -5.11 -9.73 5.68
CA VAL A 48 -4.04 -10.11 6.62
C VAL A 48 -3.97 -11.63 6.69
N GLU A 49 -2.85 -12.20 6.27
CA GLU A 49 -2.61 -13.63 6.20
C GLU A 49 -1.49 -14.05 7.16
N PRO A 50 -1.45 -15.34 7.56
CA PRO A 50 -0.29 -15.91 8.23
C PRO A 50 0.98 -15.72 7.38
N PRO A 51 2.16 -15.58 8.00
CA PRO A 51 3.39 -15.41 7.26
C PRO A 51 3.75 -16.71 6.51
N TYR A 52 4.29 -16.57 5.29
CA TYR A 52 4.87 -17.70 4.55
C TYR A 52 6.31 -18.05 5.00
N ASP A 53 6.98 -17.11 5.67
CA ASP A 53 8.34 -17.26 6.21
C ASP A 53 8.29 -17.15 7.74
N PRO A 54 8.88 -18.10 8.49
CA PRO A 54 8.86 -18.09 9.96
C PRO A 54 9.55 -16.87 10.60
N ASP A 55 10.42 -16.15 9.89
CA ASP A 55 11.08 -14.94 10.39
C ASP A 55 10.20 -13.68 10.29
N LEU A 56 9.02 -13.80 9.68
CA LEU A 56 8.05 -12.72 9.51
C LEU A 56 6.85 -12.89 10.44
N ASP A 57 6.20 -11.78 10.77
CA ASP A 57 5.02 -11.79 11.63
C ASP A 57 3.75 -12.05 10.82
N PHE A 58 3.65 -11.49 9.62
CA PHE A 58 2.47 -11.60 8.76
C PHE A 58 2.82 -11.56 7.27
N HIS A 59 1.87 -12.00 6.46
CA HIS A 59 1.78 -11.63 5.06
C HIS A 59 0.54 -10.75 4.87
N TYR A 60 0.59 -9.76 3.98
CA TYR A 60 -0.64 -9.07 3.60
C TYR A 60 -0.70 -8.79 2.12
N ARG A 61 -1.93 -8.80 1.62
CA ARG A 61 -2.26 -8.60 0.20
C ARG A 61 -3.24 -7.45 0.06
N ILE A 62 -3.12 -6.70 -1.03
CA ILE A 62 -4.03 -5.59 -1.34
C ILE A 62 -4.63 -5.85 -2.71
N PHE A 63 -5.96 -5.80 -2.79
CA PHE A 63 -6.70 -5.88 -4.04
C PHE A 63 -7.39 -4.55 -4.28
N ASN A 64 -7.38 -4.08 -5.52
CA ASN A 64 -8.26 -3.00 -5.94
C ASN A 64 -9.70 -3.49 -6.03
N ALA A 65 -10.64 -2.56 -6.16
CA ALA A 65 -12.06 -2.88 -6.37
C ALA A 65 -12.33 -3.74 -7.64
N ASP A 66 -11.44 -3.72 -8.63
CA ASP A 66 -11.52 -4.57 -9.83
C ASP A 66 -10.99 -6.01 -9.62
N GLY A 67 -10.52 -6.33 -8.41
CA GLY A 67 -9.95 -7.62 -8.05
C GLY A 67 -8.48 -7.80 -8.46
N SER A 68 -7.85 -6.79 -9.07
CA SER A 68 -6.42 -6.82 -9.37
C SER A 68 -5.60 -6.68 -8.08
N GLU A 69 -4.60 -7.53 -7.91
CA GLU A 69 -3.68 -7.44 -6.78
C GLU A 69 -2.65 -6.33 -7.04
N VAL A 70 -2.48 -5.46 -6.05
CA VAL A 70 -1.50 -4.36 -6.08
C VAL A 70 -0.49 -4.53 -4.98
N SER A 71 0.74 -4.21 -5.33
CA SER A 71 1.87 -4.73 -4.59
C SER A 71 2.37 -3.82 -3.48
N GLN A 72 1.95 -2.54 -3.43
CA GLN A 72 2.13 -1.68 -2.26
C GLN A 72 1.36 -0.36 -2.38
N CYS A 73 0.68 0.06 -1.32
CA CYS A 73 0.45 1.48 -1.06
C CYS A 73 0.91 1.78 0.38
N GLY A 74 1.67 2.86 0.57
CA GLY A 74 2.13 3.26 1.92
C GLY A 74 0.95 3.51 2.88
N ASN A 75 -0.24 3.82 2.35
CA ASN A 75 -1.47 3.97 3.12
C ASN A 75 -1.96 2.63 3.69
N GLY A 76 -1.98 1.59 2.86
CA GLY A 76 -2.39 0.24 3.25
C GLY A 76 -1.48 -0.33 4.34
N ALA A 77 -0.16 -0.12 4.24
CA ALA A 77 0.79 -0.51 5.28
C ALA A 77 0.48 0.13 6.65
N ARG A 78 0.07 1.39 6.67
CA ARG A 78 -0.34 2.07 7.92
C ARG A 78 -1.65 1.52 8.49
N CYS A 79 -2.64 1.29 7.62
CA CYS A 79 -3.91 0.67 8.03
C CYS A 79 -3.68 -0.74 8.57
N PHE A 80 -2.85 -1.54 7.91
CA PHE A 80 -2.44 -2.87 8.35
C PHE A 80 -1.85 -2.85 9.76
N ALA A 81 -0.82 -2.04 10.02
CA ALA A 81 -0.12 -2.06 11.30
C ALA A 81 -1.04 -1.65 12.47
N ARG A 82 -1.94 -0.69 12.23
CA ARG A 82 -2.98 -0.32 13.19
C ARG A 82 -3.98 -1.45 13.41
N PHE A 83 -4.43 -2.10 12.34
CA PHE A 83 -5.41 -3.19 12.40
C PHE A 83 -4.92 -4.35 13.26
N VAL A 84 -3.71 -4.88 12.98
CA VAL A 84 -3.18 -6.05 13.69
C VAL A 84 -2.94 -5.78 15.17
N ARG A 85 -2.61 -4.54 15.55
CA ARG A 85 -2.50 -4.13 16.96
C ARG A 85 -3.87 -3.98 17.63
N LEU A 86 -4.83 -3.32 16.97
CA LEU A 86 -6.18 -3.13 17.51
C LEU A 86 -6.92 -4.46 17.69
N LYS A 87 -6.68 -5.43 16.80
CA LYS A 87 -7.25 -6.78 16.90
C LYS A 87 -6.48 -7.71 17.85
N GLY A 88 -5.36 -7.24 18.42
CA GLY A 88 -4.55 -8.05 19.34
C GLY A 88 -3.82 -9.22 18.67
N LEU A 89 -3.66 -9.19 17.34
CA LEU A 89 -2.93 -10.22 16.60
C LEU A 89 -1.42 -10.14 16.87
N THR A 90 -0.93 -8.96 17.26
CA THR A 90 0.44 -8.76 17.75
C THR A 90 0.50 -7.61 18.73
N ASN A 91 1.45 -7.69 19.68
CA ASN A 91 1.82 -6.61 20.58
C ASN A 91 3.13 -5.91 20.17
N LYS A 92 3.81 -6.39 19.13
CA LYS A 92 5.08 -5.86 18.63
C LYS A 92 4.92 -4.44 18.10
N ARG A 93 5.91 -3.58 18.38
CA ARG A 93 5.99 -2.22 17.81
C ARG A 93 6.64 -2.24 16.44
N ASP A 94 7.66 -3.07 16.24
CA ASP A 94 8.24 -3.35 14.93
C ASP A 94 7.66 -4.66 14.39
N ILE A 95 6.89 -4.54 13.32
CA ILE A 95 6.15 -5.65 12.71
C ILE A 95 6.80 -5.96 11.37
N ARG A 96 7.33 -7.19 11.23
CA ARG A 96 7.96 -7.69 10.02
C ARG A 96 6.89 -8.32 9.13
N VAL A 97 6.78 -7.84 7.90
CA VAL A 97 5.73 -8.30 6.99
C VAL A 97 6.28 -8.60 5.61
N SER A 98 5.63 -9.52 4.91
CA SER A 98 5.81 -9.72 3.48
C SER A 98 4.60 -9.21 2.70
N THR A 99 4.88 -8.71 1.50
CA THR A 99 3.90 -8.27 0.50
C THR A 99 4.31 -8.85 -0.86
N ALA A 100 3.49 -8.63 -1.89
CA ALA A 100 3.86 -9.00 -3.26
C ALA A 100 5.15 -8.33 -3.77
N ASN A 101 5.57 -7.19 -3.17
CA ASN A 101 6.81 -6.49 -3.53
C ASN A 101 8.01 -6.86 -2.64
N GLY A 102 7.85 -7.75 -1.66
CA GLY A 102 8.95 -8.19 -0.79
C GLY A 102 8.69 -7.96 0.69
N ARG A 103 9.77 -7.86 1.47
CA ARG A 103 9.73 -7.79 2.94
C ARG A 103 9.89 -6.35 3.42
N MET A 104 9.20 -5.99 4.49
CA MET A 104 9.36 -4.68 5.11
C MET A 104 9.11 -4.72 6.63
N VAL A 105 9.54 -3.65 7.30
CA VAL A 105 9.31 -3.43 8.74
C VAL A 105 8.42 -2.20 8.91
N LEU A 106 7.34 -2.38 9.67
CA LEU A 106 6.41 -1.33 10.05
C LEU A 106 6.60 -1.02 11.53
N SER A 107 6.95 0.23 11.84
CA SER A 107 7.22 0.65 13.21
C SER A 107 6.06 1.49 13.75
N VAL A 108 5.49 1.07 14.86
CA VAL A 108 4.42 1.80 15.57
C VAL A 108 5.04 2.64 16.68
N THR A 109 4.94 3.95 16.51
CA THR A 109 5.44 4.98 17.44
C THR A 109 4.67 5.00 18.76
N GLU A 110 5.16 5.75 19.74
CA GLU A 110 4.50 5.89 21.05
C GLU A 110 3.12 6.55 20.92
N ASP A 111 2.99 7.52 20.01
CA ASP A 111 1.72 8.19 19.67
C ASP A 111 0.82 7.38 18.74
N ASP A 112 1.07 6.08 18.62
CA ASP A 112 0.25 5.16 17.82
C ASP A 112 0.23 5.47 16.30
N LEU A 113 1.15 6.33 15.84
CA LEU A 113 1.41 6.57 14.42
C LEU A 113 2.28 5.46 13.84
N VAL A 114 2.09 5.18 12.55
CA VAL A 114 2.83 4.14 11.84
C VAL A 114 3.87 4.76 10.92
N ARG A 115 5.13 4.40 11.17
CA ARG A 115 6.27 4.71 10.29
C ARG A 115 6.52 3.53 9.36
N VAL A 116 6.62 3.83 8.07
CA VAL A 116 6.82 2.85 7.01
C VAL A 116 8.12 3.19 6.30
N ASN A 117 9.07 2.25 6.25
CA ASN A 117 10.23 2.40 5.39
C ASN A 117 9.85 2.01 3.95
N MET A 118 9.80 2.99 3.06
CA MET A 118 9.43 2.79 1.65
C MET A 118 10.64 2.43 0.76
N GLY A 119 11.83 2.31 1.34
CA GLY A 119 13.07 2.13 0.61
C GLY A 119 13.54 3.41 -0.07
N GLU A 120 14.60 3.28 -0.87
CA GLU A 120 15.14 4.37 -1.67
C GLU A 120 14.38 4.47 -3.01
N PRO A 121 13.89 5.66 -3.40
CA PRO A 121 13.23 5.83 -4.69
C PRO A 121 14.21 5.60 -5.84
N ASN A 122 13.79 4.82 -6.84
CA ASN A 122 14.53 4.66 -8.08
C ASN A 122 14.14 5.75 -9.09
N PHE A 123 15.13 6.52 -9.56
CA PHE A 123 14.95 7.61 -10.52
C PHE A 123 15.41 7.25 -11.94
N GLU A 124 15.89 6.03 -12.16
CA GLU A 124 16.34 5.57 -13.47
C GLU A 124 15.15 5.53 -14.46
N PRO A 125 15.13 6.37 -15.51
CA PRO A 125 13.95 6.51 -16.37
C PRO A 125 13.58 5.21 -17.08
N SER A 126 14.56 4.35 -17.38
CA SER A 126 14.32 3.05 -18.01
C SER A 126 13.58 2.05 -17.09
N GLN A 127 13.59 2.28 -15.79
CA GLN A 127 12.94 1.42 -14.78
C GLN A 127 11.57 1.96 -14.33
N VAL A 128 11.22 3.19 -14.73
CA VAL A 128 9.90 3.78 -14.51
C VAL A 128 9.13 3.64 -15.83
N PRO A 129 7.82 3.34 -15.85
CA PRO A 129 7.00 3.32 -17.07
C PRO A 129 6.76 4.75 -17.60
N PHE A 130 7.85 5.43 -17.93
CA PHE A 130 7.95 6.82 -18.31
C PHE A 130 8.97 6.93 -19.44
N ARG A 131 8.61 7.65 -20.51
CA ARG A 131 9.50 7.85 -21.66
C ARG A 131 10.29 9.14 -21.47
N ALA A 132 11.58 9.00 -21.22
CA ALA A 132 12.54 10.10 -21.32
C ALA A 132 13.74 9.67 -22.16
N ASN A 133 14.26 10.60 -22.95
CA ASN A 133 15.45 10.35 -23.76
C ASN A 133 16.73 10.25 -22.92
N LYS A 134 16.75 10.86 -21.73
CA LYS A 134 17.89 10.83 -20.79
C LYS A 134 17.44 11.15 -19.36
N ALA A 135 18.32 10.85 -18.39
CA ALA A 135 18.16 11.28 -17.01
C ALA A 135 18.27 12.82 -16.90
N GLU A 136 17.28 13.47 -16.29
CA GLU A 136 17.25 14.92 -16.08
C GLU A 136 16.75 15.26 -14.67
N LYS A 137 17.15 16.42 -14.14
CA LYS A 137 16.72 16.90 -12.81
C LYS A 137 15.24 17.29 -12.77
N THR A 138 14.71 17.67 -13.93
CA THR A 138 13.33 18.14 -14.09
C THR A 138 12.74 17.53 -15.35
N TYR A 139 11.61 16.86 -15.20
CA TYR A 139 10.84 16.35 -16.33
C TYR A 139 9.58 17.19 -16.52
N ILE A 140 9.33 17.60 -17.76
CA ILE A 140 8.07 18.27 -18.15
C ILE A 140 7.14 17.19 -18.70
N ASN A 141 6.23 16.72 -17.85
CA ASN A 141 5.22 15.77 -18.25
C ASN A 141 3.98 16.55 -18.72
N ALA A 142 3.65 16.43 -20.01
CA ALA A 142 2.40 16.94 -20.54
C ALA A 142 1.29 15.93 -20.24
N CYS A 143 0.47 16.21 -19.24
CA CYS A 143 -0.76 15.44 -19.03
C CYS A 143 -1.80 15.96 -20.03
N ARG A 144 -2.10 15.17 -21.08
CA ARG A 144 -3.26 15.45 -21.94
C ARG A 144 -4.51 15.01 -21.20
N ARG A 145 -5.19 15.93 -20.52
CA ARG A 145 -6.65 15.83 -20.42
C ARG A 145 -7.23 16.22 -21.77
N ALA A 146 -8.28 15.54 -22.22
CA ALA A 146 -9.08 16.03 -23.33
C ALA A 146 -9.36 17.53 -23.08
N ASP A 147 -8.83 18.38 -23.96
CA ASP A 147 -8.96 19.84 -24.02
C ASP A 147 -8.17 20.75 -23.05
N SER A 148 -7.10 20.30 -22.38
CA SER A 148 -6.07 21.26 -21.89
C SER A 148 -4.73 20.59 -21.52
N ILE A 149 -3.62 21.21 -21.95
CA ILE A 149 -2.26 20.80 -21.55
C ILE A 149 -1.93 21.48 -20.23
N VAL A 150 -1.91 20.70 -19.14
CA VAL A 150 -1.35 21.14 -17.85
C VAL A 150 0.10 20.68 -17.78
N ARG A 151 1.06 21.62 -17.70
CA ARG A 151 2.48 21.34 -17.46
C ARG A 151 2.70 21.19 -15.95
N ARG A 152 3.03 19.99 -15.46
CA ARG A 152 3.51 19.78 -14.09
C ARG A 152 4.97 19.33 -14.13
N GLY A 153 5.85 20.07 -13.47
CA GLY A 153 7.24 19.68 -13.28
C GLY A 153 7.39 18.74 -12.09
N VAL A 154 8.04 17.60 -12.27
CA VAL A 154 8.46 16.73 -11.17
C VAL A 154 9.93 17.06 -10.87
N HIS A 155 10.21 17.54 -9.65
CA HIS A 155 11.58 17.81 -9.20
C HIS A 155 12.11 16.62 -8.42
N GLY A 156 13.17 15.98 -8.93
CA GLY A 156 13.94 15.00 -8.17
C GLY A 156 14.80 15.73 -7.14
N LYS A 157 14.34 15.87 -5.89
CA LYS A 157 15.21 16.32 -4.79
C LYS A 157 16.06 15.14 -4.32
N SER A 158 17.32 15.13 -4.72
CA SER A 158 18.37 14.38 -4.02
C SER A 158 18.46 14.92 -2.59
N ALA A 159 18.18 14.07 -1.60
CA ALA A 159 18.40 14.38 -0.20
C ALA A 159 19.92 14.32 0.05
N LEU A 160 20.60 15.44 -0.14
CA LEU A 160 21.96 15.64 0.35
C LEU A 160 21.94 15.56 1.90
N ARG A 161 22.54 14.51 2.46
CA ARG A 161 22.96 14.49 3.86
C ARG A 161 24.04 15.54 4.06
N HIS A 162 23.81 16.50 4.94
CA HIS A 162 24.89 17.29 5.55
C HIS A 162 25.47 16.51 6.74
N PRO A 163 26.79 16.39 6.89
CA PRO A 163 27.40 15.99 8.14
C PRO A 163 27.50 17.22 9.05
N GLY A 164 27.01 17.08 10.28
CA GLY A 164 27.11 18.04 11.38
C GLY A 164 26.82 17.32 12.67
#